data_AF-A0A1X7K2P1-F1
#
_entry.id   AF-A0A1X7K2P1-F1
#
_cell.length_a   1.000
_cell.length_b   1.000
_cell.length_c   1.000
_cell.angle_alpha   90.00
_cell.angle_beta   90.00
_cell.angle_gamma   90.00
#
_symmetry.space_group_name_H-M   'P 1'
#
loop_
_entity.id
_entity.type
_entity.pdbx_description
1 polymer ?
#
loop_
_entity_poly.entity_id
_entity_poly.type
_entity_poly.pdbx_seq_one_letter_code
_entity_poly.pdbx_strand_id
1 'polypeptide(L)'
;MKYLGRLFSILILSLISGLYGCQEEAQEIVTPVPTEIISLESKSGEFLFRISQQQGSGDNIIDGSSCTSIVFPFTVIINGASVEITSEEDFDLIEDIIDELEDDSDNIEIQFPIEVSLPDNTVVTIATMDELEDLLDECDDDDDIECLDIVYPITFSIYNQIREQATTTTIENDRELYQFLDQIEDSEIVSLIYPIDLVLFDNDMISINSNQELEAAVELYEDSCEEEEDDNYIDVTELNNILKESIWMVAKYDSAAVDKSDFFMGIDISFLEDNILLAKTDSEEIDGEWETSGDDGFLQLSTEFDSDGNLNLLNRDWRIENFNNDSIKITALDTDEVINVIMTVK
;
A
#
# COMPACT_ATOMS: atom_id res chain seq x y z
N MET A 1 53.08 -68.35 41.43
CA MET A 1 53.59 -67.27 40.54
C MET A 1 53.09 -67.34 39.09
N LYS A 2 52.93 -68.51 38.44
CA LYS A 2 52.47 -68.59 37.03
C LYS A 2 51.03 -68.07 36.77
N TYR A 3 50.12 -68.18 37.74
CA TYR A 3 48.74 -67.70 37.61
C TYR A 3 48.58 -66.19 37.83
N LEU A 4 49.48 -65.58 38.62
CA LEU A 4 49.44 -64.15 38.94
C LEU A 4 49.83 -63.29 37.73
N GLY A 5 50.80 -63.75 36.93
CA GLY A 5 51.17 -63.08 35.68
C GLY A 5 50.07 -63.14 34.60
N ARG A 6 49.26 -64.22 34.57
CA ARG A 6 48.12 -64.31 33.64
C ARG A 6 46.97 -63.39 34.03
N LEU A 7 46.67 -63.26 35.32
CA LEU A 7 45.68 -62.31 35.83
C LEU A 7 46.11 -60.85 35.59
N PHE A 8 47.39 -60.52 35.78
CA PHE A 8 47.92 -59.19 35.50
C PHE A 8 47.89 -58.86 33.99
N SER A 9 48.16 -59.85 33.13
CA SER A 9 48.11 -59.67 31.69
C SER A 9 46.69 -59.48 31.15
N ILE A 10 45.68 -60.12 31.76
CA ILE A 10 44.26 -59.93 31.40
C ILE A 10 43.77 -58.56 31.89
N LEU A 11 44.23 -58.11 33.07
CA LEU A 11 43.88 -56.79 33.61
C LEU A 11 44.46 -55.66 32.73
N ILE A 12 45.70 -55.81 32.26
CA ILE A 12 46.33 -54.85 31.34
C ILE A 12 45.62 -54.85 29.98
N LEU A 13 45.23 -56.02 29.45
CA LEU A 13 44.52 -56.10 28.17
C LEU A 13 43.13 -55.44 28.27
N SER A 14 42.42 -55.62 29.39
CA SER A 14 41.14 -54.97 29.68
C SER A 14 41.27 -53.44 29.88
N LEU A 15 42.41 -52.96 30.40
CA LEU A 15 42.67 -51.54 30.59
C LEU A 15 43.03 -50.84 29.27
N ILE A 16 43.69 -51.55 28.34
CA ILE A 16 44.06 -51.03 27.01
C ILE A 16 42.83 -50.95 26.08
N SER A 17 41.85 -51.85 26.23
CA SER A 17 40.59 -51.81 25.45
C SER A 17 39.68 -50.61 25.79
N GLY A 18 39.90 -49.93 26.92
CA GLY A 18 39.14 -48.73 27.33
C GLY A 18 39.71 -47.41 26.80
N LEU A 19 40.88 -47.43 26.14
CA LEU A 19 41.56 -46.23 25.64
C LEU A 19 41.40 -46.01 24.12
N TYR A 20 40.60 -46.84 23.45
CA TYR A 20 40.29 -46.73 22.02
C TYR A 20 38.89 -46.19 21.72
N GLY A 21 38.19 -45.66 22.73
CA GLY A 21 36.96 -44.92 22.53
C GLY A 21 37.22 -43.45 22.21
N CYS A 22 37.89 -43.16 21.10
CA CYS A 22 37.66 -41.87 20.46
C CYS A 22 36.31 -42.01 19.76
N GLN A 23 35.25 -41.48 20.36
CA GLN A 23 34.03 -41.22 19.61
C GLN A 23 34.40 -40.11 18.62
N GLU A 24 34.60 -40.47 17.35
CA GLU A 24 34.61 -39.50 16.26
C GLU A 24 33.14 -39.10 16.05
N GLU A 25 32.65 -38.20 16.89
CA GLU A 25 31.41 -37.48 16.59
C GLU A 25 31.82 -36.39 15.58
N ALA A 26 31.87 -36.77 14.31
CA ALA A 26 31.87 -35.80 13.24
C ALA A 26 30.47 -35.18 13.23
N GLN A 27 30.28 -34.11 14.00
CA GLN A 27 29.24 -33.16 13.66
C GLN A 27 29.68 -32.59 12.31
N GLU A 28 29.00 -33.00 11.24
CA GLU A 28 29.06 -32.26 9.98
C GLU A 28 28.55 -30.86 10.32
N ILE A 29 29.50 -29.93 10.50
CA ILE A 29 29.18 -28.50 10.52
C ILE A 29 28.74 -28.23 9.08
N VAL A 30 27.43 -28.30 8.85
CA VAL A 30 26.82 -27.70 7.68
C VAL A 30 26.98 -26.20 7.90
N THR A 31 28.14 -25.66 7.50
CA THR A 31 28.27 -24.22 7.40
C THR A 31 27.23 -23.79 6.38
N PRO A 32 26.28 -22.90 6.74
CA PRO A 32 25.33 -22.41 5.77
C PRO A 32 26.10 -21.86 4.58
N VAL A 33 25.59 -22.16 3.38
CA VAL A 33 26.12 -21.57 2.15
C VAL A 33 25.99 -20.05 2.32
N PRO A 34 26.94 -19.21 1.83
CA PRO A 34 26.87 -17.77 2.08
C PRO A 34 25.55 -17.10 1.67
N THR A 35 24.82 -17.71 0.73
CA THR A 35 23.48 -17.28 0.27
C THR A 35 22.36 -17.53 1.27
N GLU A 36 22.58 -18.34 2.30
CA GLU A 36 21.62 -18.69 3.37
C GLU A 36 21.88 -17.91 4.67
N ILE A 37 22.84 -16.98 4.66
CA ILE A 37 23.20 -16.17 5.82
C ILE A 37 22.25 -14.96 5.91
N ILE A 38 21.69 -14.77 7.10
CA ILE A 38 20.89 -13.60 7.46
C ILE A 38 21.74 -12.65 8.29
N SER A 39 21.85 -11.40 7.83
CA SER A 39 22.50 -10.28 8.50
C SER A 39 21.97 -8.98 7.91
N LEU A 40 22.07 -7.85 8.60
CA LEU A 40 21.69 -6.55 8.02
C LEU A 40 22.50 -6.18 6.77
N GLU A 41 23.70 -6.74 6.60
CA GLU A 41 24.52 -6.58 5.38
C GLU A 41 24.11 -7.51 4.23
N SER A 42 23.15 -8.42 4.45
CA SER A 42 22.61 -9.31 3.42
C SER A 42 21.21 -8.87 3.04
N LYS A 43 20.90 -8.95 1.75
CA LYS A 43 19.62 -8.47 1.21
C LYS A 43 18.41 -9.12 1.88
N SER A 44 18.45 -10.44 2.09
CA SER A 44 17.42 -11.16 2.85
C SER A 44 17.26 -10.66 4.29
N GLY A 45 18.35 -10.28 4.96
CA GLY A 45 18.28 -9.76 6.33
C GLY A 45 17.77 -8.33 6.40
N GLU A 46 18.17 -7.49 5.44
CA GLU A 46 17.63 -6.15 5.23
C GLU A 46 16.12 -6.19 4.96
N PHE A 47 15.65 -7.09 4.08
CA PHE A 47 14.22 -7.26 3.82
C PHE A 47 13.43 -7.73 5.03
N LEU A 48 13.93 -8.73 5.77
CA LEU A 48 13.27 -9.15 7.01
C LEU A 48 13.24 -8.02 8.05
N PHE A 49 14.25 -7.16 8.07
CA PHE A 49 14.31 -6.00 8.95
C PHE A 49 13.24 -4.97 8.56
N ARG A 50 13.20 -4.58 7.28
CA ARG A 50 12.22 -3.63 6.71
C ARG A 50 10.77 -4.10 6.90
N ILE A 51 10.47 -5.38 6.64
CA ILE A 51 9.14 -5.97 6.87
C ILE A 51 8.75 -5.95 8.37
N SER A 52 9.73 -6.10 9.27
CA SER A 52 9.47 -6.13 10.71
C SER A 52 9.30 -4.77 11.38
N GLN A 53 9.43 -3.67 10.62
CA GLN A 53 9.26 -2.32 11.16
C GLN A 53 7.78 -2.06 11.47
N GLN A 54 7.54 -1.20 12.45
CA GLN A 54 6.18 -0.76 12.76
C GLN A 54 5.67 0.12 11.62
N GLN A 55 4.59 -0.30 11.01
CA GLN A 55 3.82 0.44 10.01
C GLN A 55 3.23 1.71 10.65
N GLY A 56 3.47 2.88 10.06
CA GLY A 56 2.96 4.17 10.54
C GLY A 56 1.83 4.76 9.70
N SER A 57 1.66 4.33 8.45
CA SER A 57 0.72 4.93 7.48
C SER A 57 -0.76 4.90 7.89
N GLY A 58 -1.15 4.02 8.83
CA GLY A 58 -2.55 3.78 9.21
C GLY A 58 -3.28 5.01 9.79
N ASP A 59 -2.59 5.95 10.41
CA ASP A 59 -3.19 7.16 11.01
C ASP A 59 -2.76 8.48 10.36
N ASN A 60 -2.27 8.41 9.11
CA ASN A 60 -1.90 9.55 8.28
C ASN A 60 -2.99 10.63 8.17
N ILE A 61 -4.28 10.24 8.25
CA ILE A 61 -5.41 11.19 8.27
C ILE A 61 -5.35 12.17 9.46
N ILE A 62 -4.63 11.81 10.53
CA ILE A 62 -4.53 12.59 11.76
C ILE A 62 -3.20 13.33 11.87
N ASP A 63 -2.07 12.65 11.65
CA ASP A 63 -0.73 13.21 11.89
C ASP A 63 0.14 13.35 10.63
N GLY A 64 -0.25 12.72 9.53
CA GLY A 64 0.43 12.78 8.24
C GLY A 64 1.81 12.12 8.23
N SER A 65 2.08 11.15 9.13
CA SER A 65 3.36 10.45 9.21
C SER A 65 3.24 8.97 8.85
N SER A 66 3.96 8.55 7.81
CA SER A 66 4.02 7.13 7.44
C SER A 66 4.94 6.28 8.33
N CYS A 67 5.85 6.89 9.10
CA CYS A 67 6.85 6.14 9.88
C CYS A 67 6.54 5.99 11.38
N THR A 68 5.52 6.67 11.88
CA THR A 68 5.09 6.51 13.27
C THR A 68 3.59 6.32 13.32
N SER A 69 3.10 5.66 14.37
CA SER A 69 1.67 5.51 14.58
C SER A 69 1.26 5.88 15.99
N ILE A 70 0.14 6.60 16.13
CA ILE A 70 -0.44 6.96 17.42
C ILE A 70 -1.10 5.71 18.06
N VAL A 71 -0.64 5.38 19.25
CA VAL A 71 -1.13 4.22 20.00
C VAL A 71 -2.53 4.50 20.56
N PHE A 72 -3.49 3.63 20.21
CA PHE A 72 -4.84 3.68 20.77
C PHE A 72 -4.87 3.44 22.30
N PRO A 73 -5.82 4.05 23.04
CA PRO A 73 -6.77 5.06 22.56
C PRO A 73 -6.22 6.49 22.68
N PHE A 74 -6.65 7.37 21.78
CA PHE A 74 -6.37 8.80 21.83
C PHE A 74 -7.63 9.62 21.52
N THR A 75 -7.52 10.94 21.54
CA THR A 75 -8.67 11.82 21.31
C THR A 75 -8.28 12.94 20.36
N VAL A 76 -9.13 13.19 19.37
CA VAL A 76 -9.02 14.32 18.45
C VAL A 76 -10.20 15.26 18.61
N ILE A 77 -10.01 16.52 18.22
CA ILE A 77 -11.06 17.52 18.11
C ILE A 77 -11.22 17.84 16.63
N ILE A 78 -12.37 17.53 16.06
CA ILE A 78 -12.71 17.80 14.65
C ILE A 78 -13.86 18.79 14.64
N ASN A 79 -13.68 19.95 14.00
CA ASN A 79 -14.68 21.02 13.94
C ASN A 79 -15.24 21.44 15.34
N GLY A 80 -14.44 21.28 16.39
CA GLY A 80 -14.79 21.59 17.78
C GLY A 80 -15.53 20.49 18.55
N ALA A 81 -15.80 19.33 17.93
CA ALA A 81 -16.34 18.14 18.56
C ALA A 81 -15.20 17.19 18.98
N SER A 82 -15.28 16.63 20.19
CA SER A 82 -14.28 15.68 20.70
C SER A 82 -14.66 14.26 20.28
N VAL A 83 -13.74 13.56 19.63
CA VAL A 83 -13.89 12.18 19.17
C VAL A 83 -12.80 11.35 19.83
N GLU A 84 -13.18 10.27 20.53
CA GLU A 84 -12.25 9.31 21.12
C GLU A 84 -12.03 8.19 20.10
N ILE A 85 -10.78 7.96 19.73
CA ILE A 85 -10.36 6.95 18.77
C ILE A 85 -9.79 5.77 19.56
N THR A 86 -10.40 4.61 19.39
CA THR A 86 -10.10 3.39 20.15
C THR A 86 -9.61 2.24 19.28
N SER A 87 -9.79 2.36 17.97
CA SER A 87 -9.33 1.42 16.93
C SER A 87 -9.34 2.09 15.55
N GLU A 88 -8.70 1.47 14.57
CA GLU A 88 -8.73 1.88 13.15
C GLU A 88 -10.14 2.00 12.58
N GLU A 89 -11.11 1.18 13.03
CA GLU A 89 -12.52 1.30 12.62
C GLU A 89 -13.13 2.69 12.93
N ASP A 90 -12.52 3.45 13.86
CA ASP A 90 -12.95 4.81 14.18
C ASP A 90 -12.43 5.86 13.15
N PHE A 91 -11.58 5.48 12.19
CA PHE A 91 -11.12 6.37 11.11
C PHE A 91 -12.18 6.63 10.06
N ASP A 92 -13.04 5.65 9.74
CA ASP A 92 -14.24 5.85 8.91
C ASP A 92 -15.12 6.99 9.46
N LEU A 93 -15.18 7.14 10.79
CA LEU A 93 -15.92 8.22 11.43
C LEU A 93 -15.23 9.58 11.24
N ILE A 94 -13.91 9.63 11.16
CA ILE A 94 -13.15 10.84 10.88
C ILE A 94 -13.42 11.27 9.42
N GLU A 95 -13.32 10.34 8.47
CA GLU A 95 -13.64 10.57 7.06
C GLU A 95 -15.08 11.07 6.87
N ASP A 96 -16.05 10.40 7.49
CA ASP A 96 -17.47 10.81 7.46
C ASP A 96 -17.69 12.25 7.97
N ILE A 97 -16.90 12.72 8.94
CA ILE A 97 -17.00 14.08 9.50
C ILE A 97 -16.39 15.10 8.53
N ILE A 98 -15.25 14.78 7.93
CA ILE A 98 -14.57 15.63 6.94
C ILE A 98 -15.43 15.77 5.68
N ASP A 99 -16.04 14.68 5.22
CA ASP A 99 -16.87 14.66 4.02
C ASP A 99 -18.29 15.24 4.22
N GLU A 100 -18.69 15.55 5.46
CA GLU A 100 -20.04 16.06 5.76
C GLU A 100 -20.31 17.42 5.07
N LEU A 101 -19.26 18.25 4.86
CA LEU A 101 -19.38 19.62 4.35
C LEU A 101 -18.27 19.99 3.34
N GLU A 102 -18.52 19.82 2.04
CA GLU A 102 -17.57 20.15 0.93
C GLU A 102 -17.00 21.59 0.88
N ASP A 103 -17.48 22.52 1.73
CA ASP A 103 -17.13 23.95 1.74
C ASP A 103 -16.60 24.43 3.11
N ASP A 104 -16.32 23.53 4.07
CA ASP A 104 -15.66 23.89 5.33
C ASP A 104 -14.15 23.61 5.30
N SER A 105 -13.48 23.94 6.41
CA SER A 105 -12.05 23.70 6.59
C SER A 105 -11.97 22.86 7.83
N ASP A 106 -11.91 21.55 7.64
CA ASP A 106 -11.66 20.63 8.74
C ASP A 106 -10.31 20.92 9.36
N ASN A 107 -10.32 21.02 10.67
CA ASN A 107 -9.13 21.16 11.46
C ASN A 107 -9.17 20.08 12.53
N ILE A 108 -8.26 19.12 12.40
CA ILE A 108 -8.07 18.03 13.35
C ILE A 108 -7.04 18.51 14.38
N GLU A 109 -7.44 18.57 15.65
CA GLU A 109 -6.56 18.91 16.76
C GLU A 109 -6.42 17.72 17.71
N ILE A 110 -5.20 17.21 17.86
CA ILE A 110 -4.90 16.09 18.75
C ILE A 110 -4.91 16.57 20.22
N GLN A 111 -5.61 15.84 21.10
CA GLN A 111 -5.57 16.09 22.54
C GLN A 111 -4.40 15.37 23.19
N PHE A 112 -3.36 16.13 23.50
CA PHE A 112 -2.18 15.64 24.22
C PHE A 112 -2.45 15.42 25.73
N PRO A 113 -1.70 14.50 26.37
CA PRO A 113 -0.62 13.69 25.80
C PRO A 113 -1.13 12.47 25.02
N ILE A 114 -0.35 12.02 24.04
CA ILE A 114 -0.55 10.79 23.27
C ILE A 114 0.65 9.85 23.45
N GLU A 115 0.47 8.57 23.12
CA GLU A 115 1.57 7.62 22.94
C GLU A 115 1.79 7.40 21.45
N VAL A 116 3.04 7.38 21.00
CA VAL A 116 3.43 7.18 19.60
C VAL A 116 4.37 5.98 19.53
N SER A 117 4.11 5.07 18.60
CA SER A 117 4.98 3.95 18.27
C SER A 117 5.95 4.36 17.17
N LEU A 118 7.23 4.07 17.37
CA LEU A 118 8.33 4.36 16.45
C LEU A 118 8.62 3.17 15.53
N PRO A 119 9.38 3.35 14.43
CA PRO A 119 9.76 2.26 13.51
C PRO A 119 10.42 1.07 14.22
N ASP A 120 11.19 1.35 15.28
CA ASP A 120 11.88 0.36 16.11
C ASP A 120 10.97 -0.39 17.10
N ASN A 121 9.64 -0.26 16.96
CA ASN A 121 8.61 -0.82 17.82
C ASN A 121 8.69 -0.34 19.29
N THR A 122 9.38 0.76 19.57
CA THR A 122 9.35 1.42 20.89
C THR A 122 8.23 2.44 20.96
N VAL A 123 7.72 2.69 22.18
CA VAL A 123 6.62 3.61 22.42
C VAL A 123 7.13 4.79 23.24
N VAL A 124 6.85 6.01 22.76
CA VAL A 124 7.19 7.27 23.43
C VAL A 124 5.92 8.04 23.78
N THR A 125 5.94 8.79 24.87
CA THR A 125 4.84 9.68 25.24
C THR A 125 5.14 11.09 24.72
N ILE A 126 4.24 11.62 23.90
CA ILE A 126 4.32 12.98 23.34
C ILE A 126 3.34 13.88 24.09
N ALA A 127 3.82 15.01 24.61
CA ALA A 127 3.04 15.87 25.49
C ALA A 127 2.46 17.11 24.80
N THR A 128 2.94 17.46 23.61
CA THR A 128 2.53 18.68 22.88
C THR A 128 2.68 18.49 21.36
N MET A 129 1.97 19.32 20.58
CA MET A 129 2.12 19.36 19.12
C MET A 129 3.56 19.63 18.69
N ASP A 130 4.25 20.59 19.31
CA ASP A 130 5.66 20.87 19.00
C ASP A 130 6.58 19.63 19.18
N GLU A 131 6.28 18.76 20.15
CA GLU A 131 7.06 17.51 20.36
C GLU A 131 6.71 16.44 19.32
N LEU A 132 5.49 16.45 18.77
CA LEU A 132 5.08 15.59 17.67
C LEU A 132 5.75 16.07 16.38
N GLU A 133 5.65 17.36 16.05
CA GLU A 133 6.29 17.96 14.86
C GLU A 133 7.81 17.70 14.87
N ASP A 134 8.49 17.88 16.00
CA ASP A 134 9.93 17.56 16.12
C ASP A 134 10.22 16.07 15.85
N LEU A 135 9.31 15.16 16.19
CA LEU A 135 9.44 13.73 15.91
C LEU A 135 9.20 13.43 14.42
N LEU A 136 8.18 14.05 13.83
CA LEU A 136 7.83 13.87 12.42
C LEU A 136 8.88 14.48 11.48
N ASP A 137 9.55 15.57 11.88
CA ASP A 137 10.67 16.14 11.11
C ASP A 137 11.91 15.22 11.08
N GLU A 138 12.02 14.27 12.02
CA GLU A 138 13.08 13.23 12.03
C GLU A 138 12.68 11.97 11.23
N CYS A 139 11.45 11.93 10.71
CA CYS A 139 10.94 10.90 9.81
C CYS A 139 11.48 11.16 8.39
N ASP A 140 12.47 10.37 7.96
CA ASP A 140 12.80 10.29 6.53
C ASP A 140 11.80 9.30 5.88
N ASP A 141 11.33 9.59 4.66
CA ASP A 141 10.38 8.75 3.89
C ASP A 141 10.71 7.26 4.07
N ASP A 142 9.75 6.49 4.56
CA ASP A 142 10.00 5.19 5.16
C ASP A 142 10.56 4.19 4.14
N ASP A 143 11.68 3.55 4.52
CA ASP A 143 12.26 2.44 3.78
C ASP A 143 11.66 1.12 4.32
N ASP A 144 10.51 1.08 4.96
CA ASP A 144 9.90 -0.18 5.37
C ASP A 144 9.24 -0.90 4.17
N ILE A 145 8.59 -2.04 4.42
CA ILE A 145 7.88 -2.80 3.38
C ILE A 145 6.51 -3.14 3.93
N GLU A 146 5.53 -2.28 3.62
CA GLU A 146 4.16 -2.38 4.14
C GLU A 146 3.36 -3.51 3.48
N CYS A 147 3.71 -3.86 2.25
CA CYS A 147 2.86 -4.71 1.40
C CYS A 147 2.95 -6.21 1.68
N LEU A 148 3.79 -6.61 2.64
CA LEU A 148 4.15 -7.99 2.92
C LEU A 148 4.26 -8.23 4.43
N ASP A 149 3.46 -9.15 4.95
CA ASP A 149 3.54 -9.57 6.35
C ASP A 149 4.17 -10.95 6.51
N ILE A 150 4.91 -11.16 7.61
CA ILE A 150 5.44 -12.48 7.97
C ILE A 150 4.41 -13.26 8.79
N VAL A 151 4.12 -14.50 8.38
CA VAL A 151 3.33 -15.42 9.20
C VAL A 151 4.21 -16.00 10.30
N TYR A 152 4.01 -15.52 11.52
CA TYR A 152 4.68 -16.04 12.71
C TYR A 152 4.05 -17.33 13.25
N PRO A 153 4.82 -18.17 13.97
CA PRO A 153 6.23 -17.97 14.34
C PRO A 153 7.23 -18.45 13.28
N ILE A 154 8.38 -17.76 13.18
CA ILE A 154 9.53 -18.17 12.37
C ILE A 154 10.71 -18.56 13.26
N THR A 155 11.63 -19.40 12.77
CA THR A 155 12.75 -19.91 13.58
C THR A 155 14.08 -19.68 12.89
N PHE A 156 15.08 -19.18 13.63
CA PHE A 156 16.44 -19.04 13.17
C PHE A 156 17.36 -20.07 13.81
N SER A 157 18.37 -20.50 13.07
CA SER A 157 19.53 -21.24 13.57
C SER A 157 20.70 -20.27 13.71
N ILE A 158 21.35 -20.28 14.87
CA ILE A 158 22.46 -19.40 15.24
C ILE A 158 23.67 -20.26 15.56
N TYR A 159 24.80 -19.97 14.93
CA TYR A 159 26.09 -20.59 15.24
C TYR A 159 27.07 -19.53 15.77
N ASN A 160 27.38 -19.58 17.07
CA ASN A 160 28.35 -18.68 17.68
C ASN A 160 29.77 -19.22 17.46
N GLN A 161 30.58 -18.50 16.69
CA GLN A 161 31.93 -18.88 16.29
C GLN A 161 32.92 -18.90 17.46
N ILE A 162 32.68 -18.11 18.52
CA ILE A 162 33.56 -18.05 19.69
C ILE A 162 33.32 -19.25 20.61
N ARG A 163 32.06 -19.62 20.80
CA ARG A 163 31.64 -20.71 21.69
C ARG A 163 31.55 -22.06 20.98
N GLU A 164 31.66 -22.07 19.65
CA GLU A 164 31.44 -23.25 18.78
C GLU A 164 30.11 -23.93 19.10
N GLN A 165 29.07 -23.12 19.31
CA GLN A 165 27.76 -23.59 19.79
C GLN A 165 26.68 -23.23 18.78
N ALA A 166 25.87 -24.22 18.41
CA ALA A 166 24.66 -24.04 17.64
C ALA A 166 23.43 -23.98 18.56
N THR A 167 22.56 -23.01 18.32
CA THR A 167 21.27 -22.83 19.00
C THR A 167 20.19 -22.46 18.00
N THR A 168 18.93 -22.56 18.41
CA THR A 168 17.80 -22.05 17.62
C THR A 168 17.03 -21.05 18.46
N THR A 169 16.46 -20.04 17.81
CA THR A 169 15.51 -19.11 18.44
C THR A 169 14.24 -19.06 17.60
N THR A 170 13.10 -18.97 18.26
CA THR A 170 11.79 -18.81 17.62
C THR A 170 11.34 -17.39 17.90
N ILE A 171 10.84 -16.73 16.86
CA ILE A 171 10.38 -15.35 16.85
C ILE A 171 8.86 -15.39 16.65
N GLU A 172 8.12 -14.68 17.51
CA GLU A 172 6.66 -14.78 17.58
C GLU A 172 5.92 -13.57 16.98
N ASN A 173 6.63 -12.48 16.64
CA ASN A 173 6.07 -11.24 16.11
C ASN A 173 7.19 -10.32 15.54
N ASP A 174 6.79 -9.27 14.82
CA ASP A 174 7.70 -8.31 14.19
C ASP A 174 8.64 -7.61 15.16
N ARG A 175 8.13 -7.18 16.31
CA ARG A 175 8.98 -6.60 17.36
C ARG A 175 10.11 -7.53 17.78
N GLU A 176 9.84 -8.82 17.97
CA GLU A 176 10.88 -9.80 18.31
C GLU A 176 11.85 -10.01 17.14
N LEU A 177 11.37 -9.95 15.89
CA LEU A 177 12.20 -10.07 14.69
C LEU A 177 13.14 -8.88 14.53
N TYR A 178 12.60 -7.66 14.59
CA TYR A 178 13.34 -6.40 14.51
C TYR A 178 14.49 -6.39 15.52
N GLN A 179 14.15 -6.66 16.80
CA GLN A 179 15.13 -6.69 17.89
C GLN A 179 16.16 -7.80 17.72
N PHE A 180 15.77 -8.95 17.19
CA PHE A 180 16.68 -10.05 16.94
C PHE A 180 17.70 -9.68 15.85
N LEU A 181 17.25 -9.11 14.73
CA LEU A 181 18.09 -8.72 13.60
C LEU A 181 19.09 -7.61 13.96
N ASP A 182 18.65 -6.60 14.71
CA ASP A 182 19.51 -5.50 15.20
C ASP A 182 20.59 -5.98 16.19
N GLN A 183 20.35 -7.10 16.89
CA GLN A 183 21.25 -7.61 17.93
C GLN A 183 22.17 -8.75 17.48
N ILE A 184 22.21 -9.07 16.18
CA ILE A 184 23.11 -10.11 15.66
C ILE A 184 24.57 -9.66 15.87
N GLU A 185 25.34 -10.44 16.64
CA GLU A 185 26.76 -10.15 16.87
C GLU A 185 27.61 -10.60 15.65
N ASP A 186 28.72 -9.91 15.36
CA ASP A 186 29.72 -10.32 14.35
C ASP A 186 30.24 -11.76 14.53
N SER A 187 30.14 -12.29 15.76
CA SER A 187 30.57 -13.63 16.11
C SER A 187 29.56 -14.73 15.79
N GLU A 188 28.38 -14.35 15.30
CA GLU A 188 27.25 -15.24 15.05
C GLU A 188 27.00 -15.40 13.55
N ILE A 189 26.75 -16.65 13.14
CA ILE A 189 26.25 -16.95 11.80
C ILE A 189 24.79 -17.34 11.98
N VAL A 190 23.89 -16.56 11.38
CA VAL A 190 22.44 -16.74 11.48
C VAL A 190 21.90 -17.23 10.15
N SER A 191 20.97 -18.19 10.18
CA SER A 191 20.23 -18.67 9.02
C SER A 191 18.77 -18.90 9.38
N LEU A 192 17.85 -18.53 8.49
CA LEU A 192 16.43 -18.78 8.67
C LEU A 192 16.10 -20.27 8.41
N ILE A 193 15.22 -20.85 9.22
CA ILE A 193 14.71 -22.21 9.02
C ILE A 193 13.45 -22.13 8.17
N TYR A 194 13.59 -22.53 6.91
CA TYR A 194 12.50 -22.61 5.94
C TYR A 194 11.67 -23.90 6.06
N PRO A 195 10.42 -23.90 5.56
CA PRO A 195 9.73 -22.77 4.93
C PRO A 195 9.20 -21.74 5.93
N ILE A 196 9.01 -20.50 5.46
CA ILE A 196 8.18 -19.47 6.10
C ILE A 196 7.06 -19.09 5.14
N ASP A 197 5.98 -18.52 5.66
CA ASP A 197 4.88 -18.01 4.82
C ASP A 197 4.84 -16.47 4.94
N LEU A 198 4.54 -15.80 3.83
CA LEU A 198 4.24 -14.37 3.77
C LEU A 198 2.77 -14.18 3.39
N VAL A 199 2.14 -13.15 3.94
CA VAL A 199 0.82 -12.65 3.53
C VAL A 199 1.05 -11.43 2.63
N LEU A 200 0.40 -11.40 1.48
CA LEU A 200 0.38 -10.26 0.56
C LEU A 200 -0.75 -9.29 0.96
N PHE A 201 -0.70 -8.07 0.44
CA PHE A 201 -1.75 -7.06 0.65
C PHE A 201 -3.18 -7.55 0.35
N ASP A 202 -3.36 -8.35 -0.70
CA ASP A 202 -4.67 -8.93 -1.07
C ASP A 202 -5.12 -10.10 -0.17
N ASN A 203 -4.38 -10.38 0.91
CA ASN A 203 -4.53 -11.50 1.84
C ASN A 203 -4.18 -12.88 1.25
N ASP A 204 -3.61 -12.96 0.05
CA ASP A 204 -3.06 -14.24 -0.44
C ASP A 204 -1.79 -14.61 0.34
N MET A 205 -1.56 -15.92 0.48
CA MET A 205 -0.37 -16.44 1.17
C MET A 205 0.59 -17.11 0.19
N ILE A 206 1.87 -16.76 0.31
CA ILE A 206 2.96 -17.39 -0.42
C ILE A 206 3.93 -18.10 0.53
N SER A 207 4.45 -19.25 0.12
CA SER A 207 5.39 -20.03 0.92
C SER A 207 6.81 -19.89 0.36
N ILE A 208 7.73 -19.45 1.20
CA ILE A 208 9.12 -19.15 0.88
C ILE A 208 10.01 -20.28 1.40
N ASN A 209 10.87 -20.83 0.53
CA ASN A 209 11.70 -22.00 0.86
C ASN A 209 13.21 -21.71 0.89
N SER A 210 13.63 -20.49 0.57
CA SER A 210 15.03 -20.06 0.60
C SER A 210 15.17 -18.54 0.62
N ASN A 211 16.35 -18.05 0.96
CA ASN A 211 16.70 -16.62 0.86
C ASN A 211 16.47 -16.06 -0.55
N GLN A 212 16.75 -16.84 -1.60
CA GLN A 212 16.53 -16.40 -2.98
C GLN A 212 15.04 -16.25 -3.30
N GLU A 213 14.19 -17.13 -2.78
CA GLU A 213 12.73 -17.01 -2.93
C GLU A 213 12.19 -15.82 -2.13
N LEU A 214 12.76 -15.55 -0.94
CA LEU A 214 12.42 -14.38 -0.13
C LEU A 214 12.74 -13.09 -0.90
N GLU A 215 13.98 -12.96 -1.37
CA GLU A 215 14.43 -11.77 -2.11
C GLU A 215 13.58 -11.53 -3.35
N ALA A 216 13.28 -12.57 -4.12
CA ALA A 216 12.47 -12.45 -5.33
C ALA A 216 10.99 -12.17 -5.04
N ALA A 217 10.46 -12.63 -3.90
CA ALA A 217 9.11 -12.32 -3.48
C ALA A 217 8.99 -10.86 -3.05
N VAL A 218 9.92 -10.38 -2.22
CA VAL A 218 9.94 -9.00 -1.75
C VAL A 218 10.08 -8.04 -2.93
N GLU A 219 11.07 -8.22 -3.82
CA GLU A 219 11.22 -7.36 -5.02
C GLU A 219 9.99 -7.35 -5.95
N LEU A 220 9.13 -8.36 -5.87
CA LEU A 220 7.95 -8.45 -6.72
C LEU A 220 6.74 -7.74 -6.10
N TYR A 221 6.67 -7.67 -4.77
CA TYR A 221 5.48 -7.24 -4.04
C TYR A 221 5.73 -6.06 -3.09
N GLU A 222 6.97 -5.58 -2.94
CA GLU A 222 7.31 -4.49 -1.99
C GLU A 222 6.54 -3.19 -2.27
N ASP A 223 6.09 -2.96 -3.50
CA ASP A 223 5.29 -1.79 -3.90
C ASP A 223 3.83 -2.16 -4.27
N SER A 224 3.34 -3.34 -3.89
CA SER A 224 2.04 -3.86 -4.38
C SER A 224 0.81 -3.38 -3.62
N CYS A 225 1.01 -2.75 -2.47
CA CYS A 225 0.00 -2.12 -1.62
C CYS A 225 -0.09 -0.60 -1.82
N GLU A 226 0.90 -0.01 -2.51
CA GLU A 226 0.73 1.29 -3.13
C GLU A 226 -0.29 1.13 -4.26
N GLU A 227 -1.57 1.25 -3.92
CA GLU A 227 -2.61 1.50 -4.93
C GLU A 227 -2.27 2.85 -5.58
N GLU A 228 -1.50 2.77 -6.67
CA GLU A 228 -1.17 3.83 -7.62
C GLU A 228 -1.51 5.25 -7.14
N GLU A 229 -0.51 5.94 -6.56
CA GLU A 229 -0.46 7.41 -6.54
C GLU A 229 -0.32 7.99 -7.98
N ASP A 230 -1.13 7.52 -8.94
CA ASP A 230 -1.60 8.34 -10.04
C ASP A 230 -3.01 8.78 -9.65
N ASP A 231 -3.04 9.68 -8.66
CA ASP A 231 -4.17 10.34 -8.00
C ASP A 231 -5.01 11.22 -8.95
N ASN A 232 -4.95 10.89 -10.23
CA ASN A 232 -5.75 11.49 -11.27
C ASN A 232 -6.66 10.49 -11.96
N TYR A 233 -6.48 9.16 -11.83
CA TYR A 233 -7.30 8.14 -12.53
C TYR A 233 -8.68 7.96 -11.89
N ILE A 234 -9.70 8.57 -12.48
CA ILE A 234 -11.11 8.39 -12.12
C ILE A 234 -11.74 7.35 -13.05
N ASP A 235 -12.31 6.28 -12.47
CA ASP A 235 -13.04 5.26 -13.22
C ASP A 235 -14.19 5.89 -14.04
N VAL A 236 -14.04 5.84 -15.37
CA VAL A 236 -15.02 6.38 -16.34
C VAL A 236 -16.17 5.43 -16.64
N THR A 237 -16.19 4.22 -16.06
CA THR A 237 -17.14 3.15 -16.42
C THR A 237 -18.59 3.57 -16.21
N GLU A 238 -18.91 4.23 -15.10
CA GLU A 238 -20.27 4.69 -14.81
C GLU A 238 -20.76 5.73 -15.83
N LEU A 239 -19.93 6.74 -16.11
CA LEU A 239 -20.20 7.78 -17.10
C LEU A 239 -20.44 7.17 -18.49
N ASN A 240 -19.58 6.24 -18.90
CA ASN A 240 -19.70 5.53 -20.17
C ASN A 240 -21.02 4.76 -20.32
N ASN A 241 -21.46 4.10 -19.25
CA ASN A 241 -22.72 3.37 -19.26
C ASN A 241 -23.90 4.35 -19.38
N ILE A 242 -23.92 5.42 -18.60
CA ILE A 242 -24.99 6.43 -18.63
C ILE A 242 -25.09 7.10 -20.02
N LEU A 243 -23.95 7.48 -20.60
CA LEU A 243 -23.90 8.09 -21.94
C LEU A 243 -24.49 7.17 -23.00
N LYS A 244 -24.17 5.87 -22.97
CA LYS A 244 -24.60 4.86 -23.96
C LYS A 244 -26.05 4.37 -23.78
N GLU A 245 -26.62 4.46 -22.58
CA GLU A 245 -27.97 3.97 -22.30
C GLU A 245 -29.09 4.90 -22.80
N SER A 246 -28.77 6.17 -23.08
CA SER A 246 -29.75 7.23 -23.32
C SER A 246 -29.54 8.01 -24.62
N ILE A 247 -30.60 8.68 -25.06
CA ILE A 247 -30.54 9.71 -26.10
C ILE A 247 -30.55 11.06 -25.40
N TRP A 248 -29.57 11.90 -25.72
CA TRP A 248 -29.34 13.17 -25.05
C TRP A 248 -29.77 14.36 -25.92
N MET A 249 -30.15 15.45 -25.27
CA MET A 249 -30.37 16.75 -25.91
C MET A 249 -29.65 17.83 -25.10
N VAL A 250 -29.16 18.86 -25.77
CA VAL A 250 -28.59 20.04 -25.10
C VAL A 250 -29.74 20.88 -24.54
N ALA A 251 -29.94 20.82 -23.23
CA ALA A 251 -30.95 21.60 -22.51
C ALA A 251 -30.51 23.05 -22.29
N LYS A 252 -29.20 23.27 -22.11
CA LYS A 252 -28.61 24.61 -21.95
C LYS A 252 -27.21 24.67 -22.56
N TYR A 253 -26.91 25.74 -23.28
CA TYR A 253 -25.55 26.10 -23.71
C TYR A 253 -25.31 27.57 -23.40
N ASP A 254 -24.40 27.87 -22.49
CA ASP A 254 -24.04 29.23 -22.07
C ASP A 254 -22.56 29.48 -22.35
N SER A 255 -22.25 30.52 -23.12
CA SER A 255 -20.89 30.91 -23.47
C SER A 255 -20.72 32.41 -23.20
N ALA A 256 -19.79 32.74 -22.31
CA ALA A 256 -19.57 34.11 -21.83
C ALA A 256 -20.85 34.83 -21.33
N ALA A 257 -21.71 34.10 -20.58
CA ALA A 257 -22.99 34.58 -20.07
C ALA A 257 -24.04 34.90 -21.17
N VAL A 258 -23.87 34.31 -22.35
CA VAL A 258 -24.80 34.38 -23.48
C VAL A 258 -25.39 33.00 -23.72
N ASP A 259 -26.71 32.90 -23.59
CA ASP A 259 -27.48 31.71 -23.89
C ASP A 259 -27.53 31.47 -25.42
N LYS A 260 -27.04 30.30 -25.84
CA LYS A 260 -27.02 29.82 -27.23
C LYS A 260 -27.80 28.51 -27.40
N SER A 261 -28.63 28.15 -26.44
CA SER A 261 -29.35 26.86 -26.41
C SER A 261 -30.22 26.63 -27.66
N ASP A 262 -30.77 27.69 -28.25
CA ASP A 262 -31.57 27.66 -29.47
C ASP A 262 -30.85 27.01 -30.67
N PHE A 263 -29.50 26.99 -30.69
CA PHE A 263 -28.72 26.38 -31.76
C PHE A 263 -28.78 24.85 -31.79
N PHE A 264 -29.17 24.23 -30.68
CA PHE A 264 -29.18 22.79 -30.50
C PHE A 264 -30.59 22.21 -30.38
N MET A 265 -31.63 23.05 -30.51
CA MET A 265 -33.02 22.60 -30.46
C MET A 265 -33.32 21.58 -31.56
N GLY A 266 -33.89 20.43 -31.16
CA GLY A 266 -34.31 19.38 -32.09
C GLY A 266 -33.17 18.49 -32.60
N ILE A 267 -32.02 18.52 -31.93
CA ILE A 267 -30.90 17.62 -32.18
C ILE A 267 -30.90 16.54 -31.09
N ASP A 268 -30.91 15.28 -31.53
CA ASP A 268 -30.75 14.11 -30.67
C ASP A 268 -29.29 13.63 -30.75
N ILE A 269 -28.62 13.50 -29.60
CA ILE A 269 -27.23 13.05 -29.51
C ILE A 269 -27.20 11.64 -28.92
N SER A 270 -26.48 10.71 -29.56
CA SER A 270 -26.30 9.34 -29.09
C SER A 270 -24.82 8.99 -29.03
N PHE A 271 -24.37 8.51 -27.87
CA PHE A 271 -23.04 7.96 -27.66
C PHE A 271 -23.14 6.45 -27.83
N LEU A 272 -22.38 5.88 -28.76
CA LEU A 272 -22.45 4.46 -29.13
C LEU A 272 -21.12 3.76 -28.87
N GLU A 273 -21.14 2.42 -28.88
CA GLU A 273 -19.93 1.60 -28.80
C GLU A 273 -18.94 1.91 -29.93
N ASP A 274 -17.68 1.48 -29.75
CA ASP A 274 -16.57 1.74 -30.66
C ASP A 274 -16.31 3.26 -30.88
N ASN A 275 -16.54 4.08 -29.84
CA ASN A 275 -16.32 5.53 -29.82
C ASN A 275 -17.13 6.33 -30.86
N ILE A 276 -18.27 5.79 -31.31
CA ILE A 276 -19.12 6.44 -32.33
C ILE A 276 -20.08 7.45 -31.68
N LEU A 277 -20.05 8.71 -32.12
CA LEU A 277 -20.96 9.77 -31.73
C LEU A 277 -21.93 10.08 -32.87
N LEU A 278 -23.23 10.21 -32.59
CA LEU A 278 -24.24 10.50 -33.61
C LEU A 278 -25.11 11.68 -33.20
N ALA A 279 -25.21 12.69 -34.06
CA ALA A 279 -26.20 13.76 -33.97
C ALA A 279 -27.28 13.58 -35.04
N LYS A 280 -28.54 13.46 -34.61
CA LYS A 280 -29.70 13.28 -35.49
C LYS A 280 -30.61 14.50 -35.46
N THR A 281 -30.93 15.00 -36.64
CA THR A 281 -31.93 16.04 -36.87
C THR A 281 -33.11 15.49 -37.68
N ASP A 282 -34.13 16.32 -37.94
CA ASP A 282 -35.24 15.96 -38.84
C ASP A 282 -34.80 15.68 -40.30
N SER A 283 -33.63 16.20 -40.72
CA SER A 283 -33.17 16.16 -42.12
C SER A 283 -31.92 15.33 -42.38
N GLU A 284 -31.07 15.15 -41.38
CA GLU A 284 -29.76 14.53 -41.54
C GLU A 284 -29.29 13.85 -40.25
N GLU A 285 -28.39 12.89 -40.43
CA GLU A 285 -27.59 12.25 -39.39
C GLU A 285 -26.14 12.64 -39.64
N ILE A 286 -25.45 13.05 -38.59
CA ILE A 286 -24.08 13.54 -38.60
C ILE A 286 -23.29 12.65 -37.64
N ASP A 287 -22.25 12.01 -38.18
CA ASP A 287 -21.36 11.14 -37.44
C ASP A 287 -20.28 11.96 -36.71
N GLY A 288 -19.58 11.31 -35.80
CA GLY A 288 -18.50 11.87 -35.01
C GLY A 288 -17.85 10.83 -34.12
N GLU A 289 -16.92 11.27 -33.31
CA GLU A 289 -16.20 10.46 -32.33
C GLU A 289 -16.38 11.04 -30.92
N TRP A 290 -16.40 10.16 -29.92
CA TRP A 290 -16.40 10.54 -28.51
C TRP A 290 -15.49 9.64 -27.69
N GLU A 291 -14.97 10.18 -26.60
CA GLU A 291 -14.12 9.45 -25.67
C GLU A 291 -14.30 10.03 -24.27
N THR A 292 -14.24 9.18 -23.25
CA THR A 292 -14.14 9.63 -21.86
C THR A 292 -12.77 9.27 -21.32
N SER A 293 -12.15 10.20 -20.61
CA SER A 293 -10.95 9.94 -19.82
C SER A 293 -11.18 10.42 -18.41
N GLY A 294 -10.38 9.93 -17.50
CA GLY A 294 -10.35 10.43 -16.15
C GLY A 294 -8.91 10.42 -15.69
N ASP A 295 -7.93 10.80 -16.51
CA ASP A 295 -6.50 10.66 -16.18
C ASP A 295 -5.88 11.98 -15.66
N ASP A 296 -6.71 13.02 -15.46
CA ASP A 296 -6.30 14.38 -15.08
C ASP A 296 -6.97 14.86 -13.76
N GLY A 297 -7.48 13.94 -12.93
CA GLY A 297 -8.09 14.25 -11.63
C GLY A 297 -9.52 14.78 -11.72
N PHE A 298 -10.12 14.69 -12.91
CA PHE A 298 -11.53 14.91 -13.15
C PHE A 298 -11.99 14.06 -14.34
N LEU A 299 -13.27 13.70 -14.35
CA LEU A 299 -13.88 13.06 -15.51
C LEU A 299 -13.92 14.05 -16.69
N GLN A 300 -13.47 13.60 -17.85
CA GLN A 300 -13.49 14.33 -19.11
C GLN A 300 -14.32 13.58 -20.16
N LEU A 301 -15.00 14.35 -21.00
CA LEU A 301 -15.66 13.90 -22.22
C LEU A 301 -15.09 14.69 -23.40
N SER A 302 -14.46 14.01 -24.34
CA SER A 302 -14.09 14.60 -25.63
C SER A 302 -15.17 14.26 -26.65
N THR A 303 -15.56 15.23 -27.47
CA THR A 303 -16.52 15.04 -28.56
C THR A 303 -16.02 15.73 -29.81
N GLU A 304 -16.19 15.09 -30.97
CA GLU A 304 -15.81 15.62 -32.28
C GLU A 304 -16.86 15.19 -33.32
N PHE A 305 -17.75 16.10 -33.73
CA PHE A 305 -18.70 15.87 -34.82
C PHE A 305 -18.10 16.22 -36.19
N ASP A 306 -18.40 15.42 -37.21
CA ASP A 306 -18.05 15.67 -38.62
C ASP A 306 -18.92 16.78 -39.24
N SER A 307 -18.91 17.98 -38.66
CA SER A 307 -19.76 19.11 -39.07
C SER A 307 -19.05 20.46 -39.02
N ASP A 308 -19.21 21.25 -40.08
CA ASP A 308 -18.83 22.67 -40.10
C ASP A 308 -19.93 23.60 -39.53
N GLY A 309 -21.01 23.02 -38.99
CA GLY A 309 -22.22 23.73 -38.53
C GLY A 309 -22.21 24.13 -37.06
N ASN A 310 -23.39 24.32 -36.47
CA ASN A 310 -23.54 24.65 -35.05
C ASN A 310 -23.00 23.55 -34.12
N LEU A 311 -22.97 22.29 -34.58
CA LEU A 311 -22.41 21.16 -33.83
C LEU A 311 -20.92 21.31 -33.54
N ASN A 312 -20.19 22.07 -34.37
CA ASN A 312 -18.77 22.37 -34.10
C ASN A 312 -18.57 23.18 -32.81
N LEU A 313 -19.64 23.75 -32.23
CA LEU A 313 -19.58 24.37 -30.90
C LEU A 313 -19.50 23.34 -29.76
N LEU A 314 -19.88 22.09 -30.05
CA LEU A 314 -19.75 20.95 -29.15
C LEU A 314 -18.39 20.25 -29.30
N ASN A 315 -17.67 20.42 -30.42
CA ASN A 315 -16.37 19.78 -30.66
C ASN A 315 -15.28 20.34 -29.74
N ARG A 316 -15.09 19.71 -28.57
CA ARG A 316 -14.26 20.18 -27.46
C ARG A 316 -13.94 19.04 -26.50
N ASP A 317 -12.99 19.35 -25.61
CA ASP A 317 -12.76 18.65 -24.36
C ASP A 317 -13.58 19.29 -23.23
N TRP A 318 -14.38 18.45 -22.58
CA TRP A 318 -15.34 18.85 -21.55
C TRP A 318 -14.98 18.24 -20.21
N ARG A 319 -14.84 19.05 -19.16
CA ARG A 319 -14.85 18.58 -17.78
C ARG A 319 -16.27 18.23 -17.37
N ILE A 320 -16.49 17.06 -16.79
CA ILE A 320 -17.74 16.68 -16.15
C ILE A 320 -17.81 17.33 -14.77
N GLU A 321 -18.83 18.16 -14.56
CA GLU A 321 -19.08 18.85 -13.28
C GLU A 321 -20.02 18.04 -12.40
N ASN A 322 -20.99 17.37 -13.02
CA ASN A 322 -21.98 16.54 -12.35
C ASN A 322 -22.67 15.67 -13.40
N PHE A 323 -22.99 14.43 -13.05
CA PHE A 323 -23.82 13.57 -13.89
C PHE A 323 -24.74 12.68 -13.04
N ASN A 324 -25.84 12.27 -13.65
CA ASN A 324 -26.72 11.22 -13.18
C ASN A 324 -27.47 10.64 -14.40
N ASN A 325 -28.39 9.72 -14.16
CA ASN A 325 -29.16 9.05 -15.23
C ASN A 325 -29.99 9.98 -16.11
N ASP A 326 -30.33 11.21 -15.68
CA ASP A 326 -31.22 12.13 -16.39
C ASP A 326 -30.50 13.37 -16.93
N SER A 327 -29.33 13.72 -16.40
CA SER A 327 -28.62 14.97 -16.73
C SER A 327 -27.11 14.88 -16.58
N ILE A 328 -26.39 15.58 -17.47
CA ILE A 328 -24.95 15.78 -17.40
C ILE A 328 -24.66 17.29 -17.51
N LYS A 329 -23.87 17.82 -16.60
CA LYS A 329 -23.36 19.18 -16.61
C LYS A 329 -21.86 19.15 -16.93
N ILE A 330 -21.46 19.95 -17.91
CA ILE A 330 -20.08 19.98 -18.40
C ILE A 330 -19.56 21.40 -18.62
N THR A 331 -18.24 21.58 -18.47
CA THR A 331 -17.53 22.86 -18.67
C THR A 331 -16.39 22.66 -19.67
N ALA A 332 -16.17 23.61 -20.59
CA ALA A 332 -15.09 23.49 -21.57
C ALA A 332 -13.69 23.63 -20.93
N LEU A 333 -12.74 22.80 -21.34
CA LEU A 333 -11.34 22.79 -20.88
C LEU A 333 -10.38 23.47 -21.86
N ASP A 334 -10.75 23.54 -23.13
CA ASP A 334 -9.87 23.91 -24.26
C ASP A 334 -9.86 25.43 -24.56
N THR A 335 -10.38 26.26 -23.65
CA THR A 335 -10.57 27.70 -23.87
C THR A 335 -10.57 28.51 -22.56
N ASP A 336 -10.08 29.76 -22.64
CA ASP A 336 -10.17 30.75 -21.55
C ASP A 336 -11.60 31.30 -21.36
N GLU A 337 -12.51 31.02 -22.32
CA GLU A 337 -13.91 31.43 -22.23
C GLU A 337 -14.69 30.43 -21.36
N VAL A 338 -15.41 30.94 -20.36
CA VAL A 338 -16.30 30.10 -19.55
C VAL A 338 -17.50 29.66 -20.40
N ILE A 339 -17.52 28.37 -20.77
CA ILE A 339 -18.61 27.72 -21.49
C ILE A 339 -19.17 26.60 -20.61
N ASN A 340 -20.46 26.66 -20.31
CA ASN A 340 -21.18 25.65 -19.53
C ASN A 340 -22.30 25.05 -20.37
N VAL A 341 -22.40 23.72 -20.36
CA VAL A 341 -23.43 22.98 -21.08
C VAL A 341 -24.16 22.06 -20.11
N ILE A 342 -25.48 21.94 -20.27
CA ILE A 342 -26.29 20.94 -19.60
C ILE A 342 -26.96 20.09 -20.68
N MET A 343 -26.69 18.80 -20.65
CA MET A 343 -27.38 17.79 -21.45
C MET A 343 -28.38 17.05 -20.58
N THR A 344 -29.54 16.71 -21.14
CA THR A 344 -30.56 15.91 -20.46
C THR A 344 -31.05 14.79 -21.35
N VAL A 345 -31.52 13.71 -20.75
CA VAL A 345 -32.18 12.63 -21.48
C VAL A 345 -33.45 13.13 -22.16
N LYS A 346 -33.73 12.60 -23.36
CA LYS A 346 -34.86 12.97 -24.21
C LYS A 346 -36.22 12.45 -23.77
#